data_AF-A0A952U2G0-F1
#
_entry.id   AF-A0A952U2G0-F1
#
_cell.length_a   1.000
_cell.length_b   1.000
_cell.length_c   1.000
_cell.angle_alpha   90.00
_cell.angle_beta   90.00
_cell.angle_gamma   90.00
#
_symmetry.space_group_name_H-M   'P 1'
#
loop_
_entity.id
_entity.type
_entity.pdbx_description
1 polymer ?
#
loop_
_entity_poly.entity_id
_entity_poly.type
_entity_poly.pdbx_seq_one_letter_code
_entity_poly.pdbx_strand_id
1 'polypeptide(L)'
;MTKMHSRMYGWKYVWMEFADEYKASVDDPDPDSSHTEMSIVVPVAESDWSLVYTMHPSKQAGNEHTTIETCYTPADDFKFAIHPEKWTDGFSKMLGMQDIIIGHEEFDKSFIIKGNDEQRVKDLFSDAALRRLILDEPTTQLWAHVENSEKAPAAKALRGASNRSAIMRVKGAVDDFERLKAFYNLKYRLLKSLQRIGAAHN
;
A
#
# COMPACT_ATOMS: atom_id res chain seq x y z
N MET A 1 -28.00 -19.02 -12.39
CA MET A 1 -27.41 -17.71 -12.75
C MET A 1 -25.93 -17.94 -12.97
N THR A 2 -25.52 -18.36 -14.19
CA THR A 2 -24.24 -19.06 -14.38
C THR A 2 -23.65 -18.75 -15.76
N LYS A 3 -23.39 -17.47 -16.09
CA LYS A 3 -22.76 -17.09 -17.37
C LYS A 3 -21.92 -15.79 -17.31
N MET A 4 -21.19 -15.54 -16.22
CA MET A 4 -20.26 -14.38 -16.17
C MET A 4 -18.84 -14.69 -15.68
N HIS A 5 -18.57 -15.87 -15.12
CA HIS A 5 -17.27 -16.19 -14.49
C HIS A 5 -16.18 -16.72 -15.46
N SER A 6 -16.44 -16.85 -16.76
CA SER A 6 -15.52 -17.56 -17.68
C SER A 6 -14.55 -16.67 -18.47
N ARG A 7 -14.50 -15.35 -18.26
CA ARG A 7 -13.68 -14.44 -19.09
C ARG A 7 -12.73 -13.50 -18.34
N MET A 8 -12.78 -13.46 -17.01
CA MET A 8 -11.86 -12.59 -16.27
C MET A 8 -10.49 -13.26 -16.16
N TYR A 9 -9.47 -12.57 -16.66
CA TYR A 9 -8.06 -12.94 -16.50
C TYR A 9 -7.73 -13.17 -15.02
N GLY A 10 -6.86 -14.15 -14.73
CA GLY A 10 -6.69 -14.78 -13.40
C GLY A 10 -6.67 -13.84 -12.19
N TRP A 11 -5.96 -12.70 -12.25
CA TRP A 11 -5.91 -11.75 -11.13
C TRP A 11 -7.20 -10.92 -10.95
N LYS A 12 -7.87 -10.53 -12.05
CA LYS A 12 -9.15 -9.79 -11.97
C LYS A 12 -10.23 -10.61 -11.28
N TYR A 13 -10.23 -11.93 -11.52
CA TYR A 13 -11.14 -12.85 -10.85
C TYR A 13 -10.98 -12.78 -9.32
N VAL A 14 -9.75 -12.91 -8.84
CA VAL A 14 -9.42 -12.85 -7.41
C VAL A 14 -9.79 -11.49 -6.80
N TRP A 15 -9.57 -10.40 -7.54
CA TRP A 15 -9.94 -9.05 -7.09
C TRP A 15 -11.45 -8.86 -7.00
N MET A 16 -12.22 -9.47 -7.91
CA MET A 16 -13.68 -9.44 -7.86
C MET A 16 -14.23 -10.27 -6.69
N GLU A 17 -13.67 -11.43 -6.41
CA GLU A 17 -14.02 -12.21 -5.21
C GLU A 17 -13.69 -11.42 -3.93
N PHE A 18 -12.52 -10.79 -3.87
CA PHE A 18 -12.12 -9.96 -2.73
C PHE A 18 -13.02 -8.73 -2.59
N ALA A 19 -13.41 -8.11 -3.70
CA ALA A 19 -14.36 -6.99 -3.69
C ALA A 19 -15.74 -7.41 -3.16
N ASP A 20 -16.24 -8.59 -3.52
CA ASP A 20 -17.50 -9.12 -3.01
C ASP A 20 -17.43 -9.38 -1.49
N GLU A 21 -16.37 -10.07 -1.01
CA GLU A 21 -16.20 -10.36 0.42
C GLU A 21 -16.15 -9.09 1.28
N TYR A 22 -15.42 -8.07 0.81
CA TYR A 22 -15.22 -6.82 1.56
C TYR A 22 -16.21 -5.71 1.19
N LYS A 23 -17.23 -6.00 0.37
CA LYS A 23 -18.24 -5.02 -0.10
C LYS A 23 -17.59 -3.78 -0.74
N ALA A 24 -16.52 -4.00 -1.48
CA ALA A 24 -15.74 -2.95 -2.14
C ALA A 24 -16.46 -2.43 -3.38
N SER A 25 -16.26 -1.15 -3.71
CA SER A 25 -16.65 -0.64 -5.04
C SER A 25 -15.56 -0.92 -6.05
N VAL A 26 -15.94 -1.30 -7.27
CA VAL A 26 -15.02 -1.65 -8.35
C VAL A 26 -15.02 -0.54 -9.42
N ASP A 27 -13.83 -0.13 -9.84
CA ASP A 27 -13.60 0.71 -11.03
C ASP A 27 -12.77 -0.11 -12.03
N ASP A 28 -13.44 -0.70 -13.02
CA ASP A 28 -12.83 -1.47 -14.10
C ASP A 28 -13.26 -0.88 -15.45
N PRO A 29 -12.46 0.01 -16.06
CA PRO A 29 -12.81 0.66 -17.33
C PRO A 29 -12.84 -0.31 -18.52
N ASP A 30 -12.27 -1.51 -18.41
CA ASP A 30 -12.31 -2.53 -19.46
C ASP A 30 -12.26 -3.95 -18.85
N PRO A 31 -13.43 -4.52 -18.47
CA PRO A 31 -13.51 -5.81 -17.80
C PRO A 31 -13.05 -6.99 -18.67
N ASP A 32 -13.03 -6.81 -19.99
CA ASP A 32 -12.62 -7.82 -20.96
C ASP A 32 -11.11 -7.75 -21.30
N SER A 33 -10.32 -6.92 -20.62
CA SER A 33 -8.87 -6.76 -20.82
C SER A 33 -8.07 -6.86 -19.51
N SER A 34 -6.96 -7.60 -19.51
CA SER A 34 -5.97 -7.60 -18.41
C SER A 34 -4.86 -6.56 -18.58
N HIS A 35 -4.87 -5.83 -19.69
CA HIS A 35 -3.88 -4.78 -19.99
C HIS A 35 -4.35 -3.40 -19.53
N THR A 36 -5.52 -3.33 -18.92
CA THR A 36 -6.12 -2.10 -18.40
C THR A 36 -6.08 -2.10 -16.88
N GLU A 37 -5.82 -0.92 -16.31
CA GLU A 37 -5.88 -0.69 -14.86
C GLU A 37 -7.24 -1.12 -14.30
N MET A 38 -7.24 -1.69 -13.10
CA MET A 38 -8.45 -1.94 -12.31
C MET A 38 -8.18 -1.47 -10.90
N SER A 39 -9.15 -0.79 -10.31
CA SER A 39 -9.12 -0.39 -8.91
C SER A 39 -10.31 -0.95 -8.14
N ILE A 40 -10.09 -1.27 -6.86
CA ILE A 40 -11.16 -1.55 -5.91
C ILE A 40 -10.99 -0.69 -4.66
N VAL A 41 -12.09 -0.13 -4.16
CA VAL A 41 -12.13 0.71 -2.95
C VAL A 41 -12.78 -0.11 -1.84
N VAL A 42 -11.95 -0.51 -0.90
CA VAL A 42 -12.27 -1.45 0.16
C VAL A 42 -12.48 -0.67 1.45
N PRO A 43 -13.70 -0.63 2.02
CA PRO A 43 -13.93 0.06 3.29
C PRO A 43 -13.16 -0.65 4.42
N VAL A 44 -12.59 0.13 5.33
CA VAL A 44 -12.01 -0.42 6.56
C VAL A 44 -13.10 -0.51 7.62
N ALA A 45 -13.30 -1.70 8.18
CA ALA A 45 -14.33 -1.92 9.18
C ALA A 45 -14.18 -0.97 10.39
N GLU A 46 -15.30 -0.39 10.82
CA GLU A 46 -15.38 0.49 12.01
C GLU A 46 -14.52 1.76 11.92
N SER A 47 -14.22 2.24 10.71
CA SER A 47 -13.58 3.56 10.50
C SER A 47 -14.08 4.26 9.23
N ASP A 48 -13.68 5.52 9.06
CA ASP A 48 -13.93 6.31 7.85
C ASP A 48 -12.86 6.09 6.77
N TRP A 49 -11.93 5.15 6.99
CA TRP A 49 -10.87 4.88 6.04
C TRP A 49 -11.33 3.93 4.94
N SER A 50 -10.67 4.05 3.79
CA SER A 50 -10.80 3.11 2.69
C SER A 50 -9.43 2.81 2.11
N LEU A 51 -9.20 1.55 1.79
CA LEU A 51 -8.01 1.10 1.09
C LEU A 51 -8.34 0.99 -0.39
N VAL A 52 -7.51 1.62 -1.22
CA VAL A 52 -7.68 1.55 -2.68
C VAL A 52 -6.57 0.72 -3.27
N TYR A 53 -6.95 -0.47 -3.72
CA TYR A 53 -6.07 -1.38 -4.45
C TYR A 53 -6.15 -0.99 -5.92
N THR A 54 -5.01 -0.84 -6.58
CA THR A 54 -4.95 -0.57 -8.02
C THR A 54 -3.85 -1.41 -8.64
N MET A 55 -4.21 -2.18 -9.67
CA MET A 55 -3.24 -2.93 -10.47
C MET A 55 -2.87 -2.08 -11.68
N HIS A 56 -1.58 -1.81 -11.86
CA HIS A 56 -0.98 -1.03 -12.94
C HIS A 56 -0.33 -1.94 -13.97
N PRO A 57 -1.01 -2.28 -15.08
CA PRO A 57 -0.37 -2.99 -16.19
C PRO A 57 0.76 -2.16 -16.81
N SER A 58 1.78 -2.84 -17.31
CA SER A 58 2.91 -2.22 -18.02
C SER A 58 3.08 -2.87 -19.39
N LYS A 59 3.48 -2.06 -20.39
CA LYS A 59 3.90 -2.57 -21.71
C LYS A 59 5.26 -3.25 -21.67
N GLN A 60 6.09 -2.91 -20.68
CA GLN A 60 7.37 -3.55 -20.42
C GLN A 60 7.17 -4.62 -19.34
N ALA A 61 7.40 -5.88 -19.71
CA ALA A 61 7.28 -7.01 -18.80
C ALA A 61 8.21 -6.82 -17.58
N GLY A 62 7.67 -7.07 -16.39
CA GLY A 62 8.38 -6.93 -15.12
C GLY A 62 8.21 -5.57 -14.44
N ASN A 63 7.55 -4.60 -15.08
CA ASN A 63 7.27 -3.26 -14.52
C ASN A 63 5.81 -3.09 -14.06
N GLU A 64 4.97 -4.09 -14.28
CA GLU A 64 3.66 -4.20 -13.65
C GLU A 64 3.76 -4.19 -12.12
N HIS A 65 2.80 -3.54 -11.47
CA HIS A 65 2.80 -3.44 -10.02
C HIS A 65 1.40 -3.18 -9.48
N THR A 66 1.18 -3.58 -8.25
CA THR A 66 -0.04 -3.28 -7.50
C THR A 66 0.27 -2.23 -6.43
N THR A 67 -0.60 -1.22 -6.31
CA THR A 67 -0.55 -0.22 -5.24
C THR A 67 -1.74 -0.38 -4.29
N ILE A 68 -1.49 -0.19 -3.01
CA ILE A 68 -2.54 -0.07 -1.99
C ILE A 68 -2.39 1.29 -1.30
N GLU A 69 -3.34 2.16 -1.59
CA GLU A 69 -3.36 3.55 -1.13
C GLU A 69 -4.43 3.75 -0.07
N THR A 70 -4.18 4.64 0.89
CA THR A 70 -5.18 5.08 1.86
C THR A 70 -4.94 6.54 2.18
N CYS A 71 -6.00 7.33 2.16
CA CYS A 71 -5.98 8.68 2.68
C CYS A 71 -6.26 8.65 4.19
N TYR A 72 -5.62 9.53 4.93
CA TYR A 72 -5.87 9.72 6.36
C TYR A 72 -5.61 11.16 6.78
N THR A 73 -6.18 11.55 7.92
CA THR A 73 -5.98 12.88 8.49
C THR A 73 -4.64 12.91 9.25
N PRO A 74 -3.62 13.63 8.77
CA PRO A 74 -2.34 13.75 9.46
C PRO A 74 -2.48 14.59 10.73
N ALA A 75 -1.72 14.24 11.77
CA ALA A 75 -1.59 15.09 12.95
C ALA A 75 -0.51 16.17 12.80
N ASP A 76 0.53 15.87 12.00
CA ASP A 76 1.71 16.71 11.79
C ASP A 76 2.40 16.34 10.45
N ASP A 77 3.67 16.71 10.27
CA ASP A 77 4.47 16.42 9.08
C ASP A 77 5.27 15.10 9.13
N PHE A 78 4.90 14.15 9.99
CA PHE A 78 5.56 12.85 10.08
C PHE A 78 5.62 12.12 8.73
N LYS A 79 6.85 11.77 8.32
CA LYS A 79 7.20 11.12 7.06
C LYS A 79 8.06 9.91 7.35
N PHE A 80 7.73 8.81 6.68
CA PHE A 80 8.58 7.64 6.67
C PHE A 80 8.48 6.93 5.32
N ALA A 81 9.49 6.14 5.03
CA ALA A 81 9.46 5.25 3.91
C ALA A 81 10.38 4.04 4.13
N ILE A 82 9.96 2.89 3.64
CA ILE A 82 10.71 1.64 3.64
C ILE A 82 10.76 1.08 2.23
N HIS A 83 11.89 0.50 1.86
CA HIS A 83 12.07 -0.23 0.61
C HIS A 83 13.06 -1.38 0.80
N PRO A 84 13.02 -2.40 -0.08
CA PRO A 84 13.95 -3.52 0.00
C PRO A 84 15.38 -3.02 -0.15
N GLU A 85 16.33 -3.64 0.57
CA GLU A 85 17.77 -3.29 0.51
C GLU A 85 18.30 -3.30 -0.94
N LYS A 86 17.86 -4.27 -1.74
CA LYS A 86 18.30 -4.48 -3.13
C LYS A 86 17.61 -3.56 -4.15
N TRP A 87 16.83 -2.57 -3.69
CA TRP A 87 16.10 -1.66 -4.57
C TRP A 87 16.97 -0.47 -5.00
N THR A 88 17.17 -0.28 -6.31
CA THR A 88 18.10 0.69 -6.88
C THR A 88 17.47 1.99 -7.39
N ASP A 89 16.14 2.06 -7.52
CA ASP A 89 15.47 3.14 -8.23
C ASP A 89 14.85 4.20 -7.30
N GLY A 90 15.24 5.47 -7.51
CA GLY A 90 14.45 6.65 -7.12
C GLY A 90 14.46 7.07 -5.64
N PHE A 91 14.86 6.22 -4.70
CA PHE A 91 14.74 6.50 -3.26
C PHE A 91 15.88 7.34 -2.66
N SER A 92 16.95 7.60 -3.44
CA SER A 92 18.05 8.47 -3.03
C SER A 92 17.69 9.97 -2.98
N LYS A 93 16.50 10.36 -3.46
CA LYS A 93 16.07 11.78 -3.61
C LYS A 93 15.06 12.25 -2.55
N MET A 94 14.98 11.58 -1.41
CA MET A 94 14.09 11.94 -0.31
C MET A 94 14.73 12.98 0.60
N LEU A 95 14.52 14.25 0.30
CA LEU A 95 15.04 15.37 1.10
C LEU A 95 14.39 15.40 2.50
N GLY A 96 15.18 15.71 3.52
CA GLY A 96 14.70 15.82 4.91
C GLY A 96 14.43 14.50 5.63
N MET A 97 14.79 13.35 5.03
CA MET A 97 14.74 12.05 5.71
C MET A 97 16.13 11.45 5.86
N GLN A 98 16.36 10.80 6.99
CA GLN A 98 17.61 10.11 7.31
C GLN A 98 17.41 8.60 7.41
N ASP A 99 18.47 7.84 7.22
CA ASP A 99 18.46 6.39 7.41
C ASP A 99 18.29 6.07 8.90
N ILE A 100 17.40 5.14 9.20
CA ILE A 100 17.02 4.78 10.57
C ILE A 100 17.19 3.27 10.76
N ILE A 101 17.89 2.89 11.83
CA ILE A 101 17.97 1.50 12.30
C ILE A 101 16.84 1.27 13.30
N ILE A 102 15.97 0.31 13.05
CA ILE A 102 14.84 0.00 13.93
C ILE A 102 15.31 -0.73 15.20
N GLY A 103 16.39 -1.52 15.10
CA GLY A 103 16.91 -2.35 16.18
C GLY A 103 16.40 -3.79 16.11
N HIS A 104 15.95 -4.23 14.94
CA HIS A 104 15.49 -5.59 14.68
C HIS A 104 16.26 -6.16 13.48
N GLU A 105 17.25 -7.02 13.77
CA GLU A 105 18.27 -7.45 12.80
C GLU A 105 17.70 -7.98 11.48
N GLU A 106 16.68 -8.85 11.50
CA GLU A 106 16.06 -9.38 10.28
C GLU A 106 15.38 -8.27 9.45
N PHE A 107 14.74 -7.32 10.13
CA PHE A 107 14.03 -6.20 9.49
C PHE A 107 15.02 -5.20 8.88
N ASP A 108 16.03 -4.80 9.66
CA ASP A 108 17.07 -3.84 9.25
C ASP A 108 18.00 -4.41 8.15
N LYS A 109 18.10 -5.74 8.03
CA LYS A 109 18.78 -6.41 6.90
C LYS A 109 17.92 -6.47 5.64
N SER A 110 16.60 -6.53 5.78
CA SER A 110 15.69 -6.73 4.65
C SER A 110 15.31 -5.40 4.00
N PHE A 111 15.24 -4.32 4.80
CA PHE A 111 14.73 -3.03 4.37
C PHE A 111 15.69 -1.90 4.72
N ILE A 112 15.74 -0.90 3.84
CA ILE A 112 16.27 0.42 4.17
C ILE A 112 15.07 1.27 4.63
N ILE A 113 15.20 1.87 5.81
CA ILE A 113 14.18 2.70 6.43
C ILE A 113 14.67 4.15 6.47
N LYS A 114 13.82 5.06 6.02
CA LYS A 114 14.03 6.50 6.13
C LYS A 114 12.86 7.19 6.80
N GLY A 115 13.13 8.29 7.50
CA GLY A 115 12.10 9.15 8.06
C GLY A 115 12.64 10.48 8.56
N ASN A 116 11.72 11.39 8.92
CA ASN A 116 12.06 12.70 9.48
C ASN A 116 12.07 12.74 11.02
N ASP A 117 11.57 11.69 11.67
CA ASP A 117 11.57 11.52 13.14
C ASP A 117 11.99 10.08 13.49
N GLU A 118 13.23 9.91 13.92
CA GLU A 118 13.81 8.60 14.21
C GLU A 118 13.05 7.85 15.30
N GLN A 119 12.68 8.54 16.39
CA GLN A 119 12.04 7.89 17.53
C GLN A 119 10.64 7.42 17.15
N ARG A 120 9.87 8.25 16.45
CA ARG A 120 8.51 7.86 16.03
C ARG A 120 8.52 6.78 14.95
N VAL A 121 9.53 6.72 14.09
CA VAL A 121 9.71 5.61 13.16
C VAL A 121 10.03 4.31 13.91
N LYS A 122 10.91 4.35 14.91
CA LYS A 122 11.16 3.18 15.79
C LYS A 122 9.88 2.77 16.51
N ASP A 123 9.13 3.72 17.03
CA ASP A 123 7.86 3.45 17.71
C ASP A 123 6.82 2.87 16.74
N LEU A 124 6.74 3.36 15.49
CA LEU A 124 5.87 2.81 14.43
C LEU A 124 6.17 1.33 14.21
N PHE A 125 7.45 1.03 14.01
CA PHE A 125 7.91 -0.33 13.74
C PHE A 125 8.18 -1.13 15.01
N SER A 126 7.83 -0.66 16.21
CA SER A 126 7.85 -1.48 17.43
C SER A 126 6.75 -2.56 17.44
N ASP A 127 5.69 -2.40 16.63
CA ASP A 127 4.66 -3.42 16.42
C ASP A 127 5.23 -4.63 15.66
N ALA A 128 5.42 -5.74 16.40
CA ALA A 128 5.97 -6.98 15.86
C ALA A 128 5.10 -7.61 14.76
N ALA A 129 3.77 -7.47 14.86
CA ALA A 129 2.86 -8.01 13.85
C ALA A 129 2.94 -7.19 12.56
N LEU A 130 3.07 -5.86 12.65
CA LEU A 130 3.31 -5.02 11.48
C LEU A 130 4.64 -5.37 10.79
N ARG A 131 5.73 -5.50 11.57
CA ARG A 131 7.03 -5.92 11.00
C ARG A 131 6.94 -7.28 10.31
N ARG A 132 6.23 -8.25 10.91
CA ARG A 132 6.09 -9.59 10.33
C ARG A 132 5.37 -9.56 9.00
N LEU A 133 4.25 -8.85 8.90
CA LEU A 133 3.50 -8.70 7.65
C LEU A 133 4.33 -8.04 6.54
N ILE A 134 5.20 -7.10 6.90
CA ILE A 134 6.13 -6.46 5.95
C ILE A 134 7.24 -7.44 5.52
N LEU A 135 7.80 -8.22 6.46
CA LEU A 135 8.83 -9.22 6.18
C LEU A 135 8.34 -10.36 5.29
N ASP A 136 7.08 -10.76 5.43
CA ASP A 136 6.45 -11.77 4.57
C ASP A 136 6.31 -11.26 3.11
N GLU A 137 6.56 -9.96 2.87
CA GLU A 137 6.46 -9.29 1.56
C GLU A 137 7.75 -8.52 1.21
N PRO A 138 8.89 -9.22 1.03
CA PRO A 138 10.23 -8.62 1.00
C PRO A 138 10.52 -7.71 -0.18
N THR A 139 9.63 -7.65 -1.18
CA THR A 139 9.75 -6.73 -2.33
C THR A 139 8.91 -5.46 -2.18
N THR A 140 8.21 -5.33 -1.05
CA THR A 140 7.28 -4.22 -0.79
C THR A 140 8.02 -2.92 -0.56
N GLN A 141 7.48 -1.86 -1.15
CA GLN A 141 7.78 -0.49 -0.79
C GLN A 141 6.57 0.07 -0.02
N LEU A 142 6.81 0.78 1.07
CA LEU A 142 5.75 1.40 1.86
C LEU A 142 6.22 2.77 2.33
N TRP A 143 5.40 3.80 2.12
CA TRP A 143 5.73 5.15 2.54
C TRP A 143 4.49 5.97 2.90
N ALA A 144 4.72 7.03 3.68
CA ALA A 144 3.73 8.05 3.98
C ALA A 144 4.33 9.45 3.79
N HIS A 145 3.53 10.37 3.26
CA HIS A 145 3.84 11.81 3.23
C HIS A 145 5.08 12.25 2.44
N VAL A 146 5.60 11.42 1.55
CA VAL A 146 6.82 11.76 0.81
C VAL A 146 6.49 12.71 -0.35
N GLU A 147 7.06 13.91 -0.31
CA GLU A 147 6.82 15.01 -1.26
C GLU A 147 7.21 14.71 -2.72
N ASN A 148 7.98 13.64 -2.98
CA ASN A 148 8.48 13.33 -4.32
C ASN A 148 7.68 12.24 -5.07
N SER A 149 6.50 11.83 -4.57
CA SER A 149 5.50 11.15 -5.40
C SER A 149 4.42 12.15 -5.81
N GLU A 150 4.80 13.19 -6.56
CA GLU A 150 3.91 14.17 -7.20
C GLU A 150 3.06 13.55 -8.33
N LYS A 151 2.43 12.41 -8.08
CA LYS A 151 1.25 12.01 -8.84
C LYS A 151 0.11 12.05 -7.85
N ALA A 152 -0.98 12.69 -8.25
CA ALA A 152 -2.27 12.51 -7.58
C ALA A 152 -2.48 11.01 -7.30
N PRO A 153 -3.20 10.65 -6.21
CA PRO A 153 -3.52 9.26 -5.92
C PRO A 153 -3.86 8.52 -7.21
N ALA A 154 -3.20 7.38 -7.46
CA ALA A 154 -3.29 6.76 -8.78
C ALA A 154 -4.74 6.39 -9.08
N ALA A 155 -5.45 5.95 -8.04
CA ALA A 155 -6.87 5.73 -8.08
C ALA A 155 -7.68 7.04 -8.21
N LYS A 156 -8.51 7.08 -9.26
CA LYS A 156 -9.50 8.14 -9.47
C LYS A 156 -10.41 8.36 -8.25
N ALA A 157 -10.73 7.29 -7.52
CA ALA A 157 -11.56 7.31 -6.31
C ALA A 157 -11.01 8.19 -5.17
N LEU A 158 -9.69 8.41 -5.12
CA LEU A 158 -9.04 9.24 -4.09
C LEU A 158 -8.79 10.69 -4.55
N ARG A 159 -9.14 11.03 -5.81
CA ARG A 159 -8.93 12.38 -6.34
C ARG A 159 -9.86 13.38 -5.65
N GLY A 160 -9.27 14.39 -5.03
CA GLY A 160 -10.00 15.45 -4.32
C GLY A 160 -10.05 15.28 -2.79
N ALA A 161 -9.58 14.15 -2.25
CA ALA A 161 -9.36 14.03 -0.82
C ALA A 161 -8.26 15.02 -0.38
N SER A 162 -8.59 15.94 0.52
CA SER A 162 -7.65 16.94 1.09
C SER A 162 -6.64 16.33 2.08
N ASN A 163 -6.52 15.00 2.06
CA ASN A 163 -5.86 14.20 3.06
C ASN A 163 -4.57 13.62 2.50
N ARG A 164 -3.62 13.38 3.39
CA ARG A 164 -2.36 12.78 2.98
C ARG A 164 -2.48 11.27 2.84
N SER A 165 -1.55 10.66 2.10
CA SER A 165 -1.62 9.26 1.70
C SER A 165 -0.50 8.40 2.28
N ALA A 166 -0.85 7.21 2.77
CA ALA A 166 0.09 6.11 2.94
C ALA A 166 -0.06 5.16 1.75
N ILE A 167 1.04 4.85 1.08
CA ILE A 167 1.06 4.06 -0.15
C ILE A 167 1.95 2.84 0.06
N MET A 168 1.43 1.69 -0.33
CA MET A 168 2.19 0.44 -0.44
C MET A 168 2.26 0.05 -1.91
N ARG A 169 3.42 -0.43 -2.37
CA ARG A 169 3.61 -0.94 -3.73
C ARG A 169 4.27 -2.31 -3.67
N VAL A 170 3.73 -3.24 -4.45
CA VAL A 170 4.27 -4.59 -4.67
C VAL A 170 4.42 -4.86 -6.16
N LYS A 171 5.37 -5.72 -6.53
CA LYS A 171 5.58 -6.10 -7.93
C LYS A 171 4.46 -7.03 -8.42
N GLY A 172 4.03 -6.85 -9.66
CA GLY A 172 3.06 -7.73 -10.30
C GLY A 172 1.60 -7.43 -9.98
N ALA A 173 0.72 -8.13 -10.70
CA ALA A 173 -0.65 -8.33 -10.27
C ALA A 173 -0.68 -9.30 -9.09
N VAL A 174 -1.63 -9.10 -8.18
CA VAL A 174 -1.81 -9.95 -7.01
C VAL A 174 -2.99 -10.88 -7.31
N ASP A 175 -2.69 -12.12 -7.64
CA ASP A 175 -3.64 -13.18 -7.99
C ASP A 175 -3.84 -14.21 -6.86
N ASP A 176 -3.53 -13.80 -5.62
CA ASP A 176 -3.72 -14.58 -4.41
C ASP A 176 -4.65 -13.82 -3.46
N PHE A 177 -5.77 -14.45 -3.13
CA PHE A 177 -6.81 -13.90 -2.26
C PHE A 177 -6.30 -13.64 -0.83
N GLU A 178 -5.57 -14.60 -0.27
CA GLU A 178 -5.02 -14.49 1.09
C GLU A 178 -3.95 -13.40 1.15
N ARG A 179 -3.23 -13.20 0.05
CA ARG A 179 -2.27 -12.10 -0.07
C ARG A 179 -2.95 -10.73 -0.09
N LEU A 180 -4.08 -10.57 -0.78
CA LEU A 180 -4.88 -9.34 -0.72
C LEU A 180 -5.39 -9.05 0.71
N LYS A 181 -5.80 -10.09 1.42
CA LYS A 181 -6.22 -10.02 2.82
C LYS A 181 -5.06 -9.68 3.77
N ALA A 182 -3.87 -10.22 3.52
CA ALA A 182 -2.65 -9.85 4.25
C ALA A 182 -2.34 -8.36 4.06
N PHE A 183 -2.52 -7.82 2.86
CA PHE A 183 -2.35 -6.38 2.59
C PHE A 183 -3.38 -5.52 3.31
N TYR A 184 -4.63 -5.97 3.39
CA TYR A 184 -5.68 -5.29 4.16
C TYR A 184 -5.25 -5.17 5.62
N ASN A 185 -4.82 -6.29 6.21
CA ASN A 185 -4.35 -6.36 7.59
C ASN A 185 -3.11 -5.50 7.84
N LEU A 186 -2.15 -5.51 6.91
CA LEU A 186 -0.94 -4.68 6.98
C LEU A 186 -1.30 -3.20 7.01
N LYS A 187 -2.14 -2.75 6.06
CA LYS A 187 -2.55 -1.34 5.98
C LYS A 187 -3.40 -0.92 7.18
N TYR A 188 -4.31 -1.77 7.64
CA TYR A 188 -5.07 -1.52 8.88
C TYR A 188 -4.14 -1.32 10.07
N ARG A 189 -3.19 -2.25 10.29
CA ARG A 189 -2.22 -2.16 11.40
C ARG A 189 -1.30 -0.95 11.28
N LEU A 190 -0.90 -0.61 10.06
CA LEU A 190 -0.13 0.60 9.80
C LEU A 190 -0.91 1.84 10.26
N LEU A 191 -2.17 1.98 9.83
CA LEU A 191 -3.01 3.12 10.21
C LEU A 191 -3.23 3.19 11.74
N LYS A 192 -3.52 2.06 12.40
CA LYS A 192 -3.62 2.00 13.87
C LYS A 192 -2.30 2.38 14.55
N SER A 193 -1.15 1.98 13.99
CA SER A 193 0.15 2.34 14.54
C SER A 193 0.47 3.82 14.33
N LEU A 194 0.11 4.39 13.18
CA LEU A 194 0.20 5.84 12.93
C LEU A 194 -0.63 6.64 13.94
N GLN A 195 -1.84 6.17 14.28
CA GLN A 195 -2.64 6.79 15.35
C GLN A 195 -1.96 6.67 16.72
N ARG A 196 -1.44 5.49 17.05
CA ARG A 196 -0.79 5.22 18.35
C ARG A 196 0.41 6.14 18.59
N ILE A 197 1.19 6.46 17.55
CA ILE A 197 2.34 7.37 17.64
C ILE A 197 1.96 8.84 17.42
N GLY A 198 0.66 9.14 17.37
CA GLY A 198 0.14 10.50 17.17
C GLY A 198 0.45 11.10 15.81
N ALA A 199 0.65 10.30 14.76
CA ALA A 199 0.90 10.75 13.38
C ALA A 199 -0.37 10.85 12.52
N ALA A 200 -1.47 10.24 12.98
CA ALA A 200 -2.75 10.23 12.29
C ALA A 200 -3.91 10.40 13.29
N HIS A 201 -4.99 11.01 12.82
CA HIS A 201 -6.29 11.03 13.50
C HIS A 201 -7.24 9.99 12.88
N ASN A 202 -8.35 9.69 13.56
CA ASN A 202 -9.47 8.98 12.93
C ASN A 202 -10.06 9.87 11.84
#